data_AF-A0A520HFV2-F1
#
_entry.id   AF-A0A520HFV2-F1
#
_cell.length_a   1.000
_cell.length_b   1.000
_cell.length_c   1.000
_cell.angle_alpha   90.00
_cell.angle_beta   90.00
_cell.angle_gamma   90.00
#
_symmetry.space_group_name_H-M   'P 1'
#
loop_
_entity.id
_entity.type
_entity.pdbx_description
1 polymer ?
#
loop_
_entity_poly.entity_id
_entity_poly.type
_entity_poly.pdbx_seq_one_letter_code
_entity_poly.pdbx_strand_id
1 'polypeptide(L)'
;MPLFLNDDQAALQDTIRGFVAEHAPVGHMRALRDSDDATGFSRDLWTQFAEMGFTGILIGEEHGGLGMGHVEAGIVLEEIGRNLTPSPFLTTAVAAVAALDGAYPDQARTWLPRIAAGDALFALALDGGPKHQPVNASLRAAP
;
A
#
# COMPACT_ATOMS: atom_id res chain seq x y z
N MET A 1 -15.37 -16.31 10.73
CA MET A 1 -14.38 -15.25 10.98
C MET A 1 -14.79 -14.54 12.26
N PRO A 2 -13.99 -14.59 13.33
CA PRO A 2 -14.25 -13.80 14.53
C PRO A 2 -14.28 -12.30 14.17
N LEU A 3 -15.17 -11.53 14.81
CA LEU A 3 -15.31 -10.08 14.60
C LEU A 3 -14.41 -9.25 15.55
N PHE A 4 -13.39 -9.89 16.12
CA PHE A 4 -12.43 -9.29 17.04
C PHE A 4 -11.02 -9.60 16.55
N LEU A 5 -10.09 -8.70 16.83
CA LEU A 5 -8.68 -8.89 16.53
C LEU A 5 -8.07 -9.91 17.50
N ASN A 6 -7.17 -10.75 17.01
CA ASN A 6 -6.29 -11.52 17.88
C ASN A 6 -5.16 -10.61 18.44
N ASP A 7 -4.35 -11.14 19.35
CA ASP A 7 -3.30 -10.36 20.02
C ASP A 7 -2.27 -9.78 19.04
N ASP A 8 -1.88 -10.53 18.00
CA ASP A 8 -0.93 -10.07 16.99
C ASP A 8 -1.51 -8.94 16.12
N GLN A 9 -2.79 -9.07 15.72
CA GLN A 9 -3.53 -8.07 14.97
C GLN A 9 -3.77 -6.80 15.79
N ALA A 10 -4.03 -6.93 17.08
CA ALA A 10 -4.16 -5.80 18.00
C ALA A 10 -2.81 -5.08 18.17
N ALA A 11 -1.72 -5.82 18.33
CA ALA A 11 -0.37 -5.26 18.40
C ALA A 11 0.03 -4.54 17.10
N LEU A 12 -0.31 -5.12 15.93
CA LEU A 12 -0.14 -4.45 14.64
C LEU A 12 -0.93 -3.14 14.59
N GLN A 13 -2.22 -3.16 14.97
CA GLN A 13 -3.08 -1.98 14.99
C GLN A 13 -2.48 -0.86 15.85
N ASP A 14 -2.04 -1.16 17.07
CA ASP A 14 -1.45 -0.18 17.97
C ASP A 14 -0.13 0.38 17.41
N THR A 15 0.67 -0.48 16.75
CA THR A 15 1.92 -0.08 16.09
C THR A 15 1.68 0.90 14.95
N ILE A 16 0.80 0.57 13.99
CA ILE A 16 0.53 1.48 12.87
C ILE A 16 -0.15 2.77 13.37
N ARG A 17 -1.05 2.69 14.35
CA ARG A 17 -1.75 3.85 14.92
C ARG A 17 -0.78 4.85 15.53
N GLY A 18 0.13 4.38 16.39
CA GLY A 18 1.16 5.22 16.98
C GLY A 18 2.06 5.84 15.92
N PHE A 19 2.51 5.01 14.96
CA PHE A 19 3.38 5.45 13.88
C PHE A 19 2.78 6.57 13.03
N VAL A 20 1.55 6.42 12.53
CA VAL A 20 0.93 7.44 11.66
C VAL A 20 0.57 8.72 12.42
N ALA A 21 0.21 8.61 13.71
CA ALA A 21 -0.09 9.77 14.54
C ALA A 21 1.16 10.65 14.76
N GLU A 22 2.33 10.03 14.89
CA GLU A 22 3.60 10.73 15.08
C GLU A 22 4.17 11.28 13.76
N HIS A 23 4.22 10.44 12.71
CA HIS A 23 4.96 10.75 11.48
C HIS A 23 4.11 11.37 10.37
N ALA A 24 2.79 11.22 10.43
CA ALA A 24 1.88 11.72 9.39
C ALA A 24 0.62 12.37 9.97
N PRO A 25 0.70 13.27 10.97
CA PRO A 25 -0.49 13.88 11.56
C PRO A 25 -1.33 14.60 10.51
N VAL A 26 -2.62 14.83 10.77
CA VAL A 26 -3.55 15.49 9.82
C VAL A 26 -3.01 16.81 9.22
N GLY A 27 -2.16 17.54 9.97
CA GLY A 27 -1.45 18.71 9.47
C GLY A 27 -0.55 18.45 8.26
N HIS A 28 0.08 17.28 8.18
CA HIS A 28 0.91 16.84 7.06
C HIS A 28 0.10 16.74 5.76
N MET A 29 -1.10 16.13 5.81
CA MET A 29 -2.01 16.08 4.65
C MET A 29 -2.42 17.48 4.20
N ARG A 30 -2.78 18.36 5.16
CA ARG A 30 -3.15 19.74 4.85
C ARG A 30 -1.99 20.50 4.21
N ALA A 31 -0.78 20.32 4.71
CA ALA A 31 0.42 20.94 4.14
C ALA A 31 0.63 20.50 2.69
N LEU A 32 0.58 19.20 2.40
CA LEU A 32 0.71 18.67 1.03
C LEU A 32 -0.34 19.28 0.08
N ARG A 33 -1.60 19.32 0.52
CA ARG A 33 -2.70 19.93 -0.24
C ARG A 33 -2.46 21.43 -0.48
N ASP A 34 -2.11 22.17 0.56
CA ASP A 34 -1.98 23.63 0.50
C ASP A 34 -0.74 24.06 -0.30
N SER A 35 0.28 23.19 -0.37
CA SER A 35 1.47 23.39 -1.21
C SER A 35 1.29 22.98 -2.67
N ASP A 36 0.15 22.39 -3.05
CA ASP A 36 -0.08 21.80 -4.38
C ASP A 36 1.06 20.83 -4.78
N ASP A 37 1.48 19.97 -3.84
CA ASP A 37 2.60 19.06 -4.06
C ASP A 37 2.27 18.06 -5.17
N ALA A 38 3.08 18.04 -6.22
CA ALA A 38 2.85 17.20 -7.40
C ALA A 38 3.02 15.69 -7.13
N THR A 39 3.73 15.31 -6.07
CA THR A 39 3.89 13.90 -5.66
C THR A 39 2.66 13.41 -4.91
N GLY A 40 2.04 14.28 -4.10
CA GLY A 40 0.79 14.01 -3.38
C GLY A 40 0.94 13.11 -2.15
N PHE A 41 2.16 12.71 -1.80
CA PHE A 41 2.51 11.99 -0.57
C PHE A 41 3.98 12.24 -0.21
N SER A 42 4.37 11.95 1.04
CA SER A 42 5.76 12.07 1.48
C SER A 42 6.56 10.80 1.16
N ARG A 43 7.68 10.96 0.44
CA ARG A 43 8.63 9.87 0.17
C ARG A 43 9.32 9.40 1.44
N ASP A 44 9.65 10.32 2.34
CA ASP A 44 10.27 9.97 3.62
C ASP A 44 9.34 9.10 4.47
N LEU A 45 8.05 9.45 4.49
CA LEU A 45 7.03 8.63 5.16
C LEU A 45 6.93 7.25 4.51
N TRP A 46 6.98 7.18 3.18
CA TRP A 46 6.94 5.90 2.48
C TRP A 46 8.16 5.01 2.77
N THR A 47 9.36 5.60 2.86
CA THR A 47 10.56 4.88 3.30
C THR A 47 10.39 4.34 4.71
N GLN A 48 9.87 5.13 5.64
CA GLN A 48 9.61 4.66 7.01
C GLN A 48 8.56 3.54 7.05
N PHE A 49 7.53 3.60 6.19
CA PHE A 49 6.58 2.49 6.03
C PHE A 49 7.28 1.19 5.62
N ALA A 50 8.29 1.26 4.75
CA ALA A 50 9.07 0.11 4.33
C ALA A 50 10.00 -0.40 5.44
N GLU A 51 10.65 0.50 6.18
CA GLU A 51 11.48 0.14 7.33
C GLU A 51 10.68 -0.57 8.43
N MET A 52 9.41 -0.19 8.61
CA MET A 52 8.46 -0.85 9.52
C MET A 52 7.88 -2.16 8.95
N GLY A 53 8.18 -2.51 7.70
CA GLY A 53 7.71 -3.72 7.02
C GLY A 53 6.27 -3.64 6.48
N PHE A 54 5.60 -2.48 6.58
CA PHE A 54 4.21 -2.35 6.13
C PHE A 54 4.05 -2.54 4.62
N THR A 55 5.03 -2.08 3.83
CA THR A 55 5.01 -2.22 2.35
C THR A 55 5.08 -3.68 1.90
N GLY A 56 5.67 -4.56 2.73
CA GLY A 56 5.82 -5.98 2.50
C GLY A 56 4.75 -6.85 3.17
N ILE A 57 3.67 -6.26 3.69
CA ILE A 57 2.72 -6.98 4.56
C ILE A 57 2.08 -8.21 3.88
N LEU A 58 1.72 -8.11 2.60
CA LEU A 58 1.13 -9.21 1.82
C LEU A 58 2.18 -10.03 1.04
N ILE A 59 3.45 -9.63 1.11
CA ILE A 59 4.52 -10.26 0.32
C ILE A 59 5.05 -11.44 1.12
N GLY A 60 5.21 -12.60 0.49
CA GLY A 60 5.81 -13.78 1.13
C GLY A 60 7.24 -13.54 1.62
N GLU A 61 7.64 -14.26 2.67
CA GLU A 61 8.98 -14.16 3.26
C GLU A 61 10.10 -14.44 2.24
N GLU A 62 9.84 -15.30 1.24
CA GLU A 62 10.75 -15.62 0.14
C GLU A 62 11.10 -14.40 -0.75
N HIS A 63 10.30 -13.34 -0.65
CA HIS A 63 10.47 -12.08 -1.35
C HIS A 63 10.80 -10.92 -0.40
N GLY A 64 11.09 -11.21 0.88
CA GLY A 64 11.46 -10.22 1.90
C GLY A 64 10.28 -9.49 2.53
N GLY A 65 9.06 -10.05 2.45
CA GLY A 65 7.88 -9.52 3.11
C GLY A 65 7.55 -10.22 4.44
N LEU A 66 6.36 -9.93 4.97
CA LEU A 66 5.87 -10.46 6.25
C LEU A 66 4.93 -11.67 6.10
N GLY A 67 4.51 -12.01 4.89
CA GLY A 67 3.64 -13.14 4.61
C GLY A 67 2.27 -13.08 5.31
N MET A 68 1.80 -11.89 5.70
CA MET A 68 0.53 -11.70 6.40
C MET A 68 -0.66 -11.72 5.42
N GLY A 69 -1.86 -11.70 5.98
CA GLY A 69 -3.10 -11.75 5.21
C GLY A 69 -3.71 -10.38 4.92
N HIS A 70 -4.81 -10.44 4.17
CA HIS A 70 -5.60 -9.24 3.83
C HIS A 70 -6.31 -8.63 5.06
N VAL A 71 -6.43 -9.37 6.16
CA VAL A 71 -6.95 -8.82 7.42
C VAL A 71 -5.94 -7.84 8.00
N GLU A 72 -4.67 -8.21 8.07
CA GLU A 72 -3.58 -7.36 8.56
C GLU A 72 -3.37 -6.13 7.65
N ALA A 73 -3.41 -6.32 6.34
CA ALA A 73 -3.41 -5.19 5.39
C ALA A 73 -4.61 -4.25 5.58
N GLY A 74 -5.78 -4.81 5.91
CA GLY A 74 -7.00 -4.04 6.23
C GLY A 74 -6.85 -3.21 7.50
N ILE A 75 -6.20 -3.75 8.54
CA ILE A 75 -5.89 -3.03 9.79
C ILE A 75 -5.00 -1.82 9.50
N VAL A 76 -3.95 -2.01 8.70
CA VAL A 76 -3.07 -0.90 8.29
C VAL A 76 -3.85 0.16 7.51
N LEU A 77 -4.70 -0.24 6.56
CA LEU A 77 -5.55 0.67 5.80
C LEU A 77 -6.54 1.45 6.68
N GLU A 78 -7.11 0.82 7.71
CA GLU A 78 -8.04 1.49 8.61
C GLU A 78 -7.35 2.65 9.35
N GLU A 79 -6.15 2.43 9.88
CA GLU A 79 -5.42 3.47 10.60
C GLU A 79 -4.87 4.56 9.66
N ILE A 80 -4.44 4.20 8.44
CA ILE A 80 -4.13 5.17 7.37
C ILE A 80 -5.34 6.08 7.11
N GLY A 81 -6.52 5.49 6.91
CA GLY A 81 -7.76 6.22 6.63
C GLY A 81 -8.24 7.07 7.80
N ARG A 82 -8.17 6.53 9.02
CA ARG A 82 -8.50 7.23 10.27
C ARG A 82 -7.67 8.49 10.46
N ASN A 83 -6.39 8.44 10.10
CA ASN A 83 -5.47 9.55 10.24
C ASN A 83 -5.38 10.44 8.97
N LEU A 84 -6.11 10.11 7.90
CA LEU A 84 -6.04 10.79 6.60
C LEU A 84 -4.61 10.85 6.01
N THR A 85 -3.85 9.77 6.22
CA THR A 85 -2.44 9.69 5.82
C THR A 85 -2.33 9.54 4.30
N PRO A 86 -1.73 10.50 3.57
CA PRO A 86 -1.51 10.35 2.13
C PRO A 86 -0.42 9.30 1.90
N SER A 87 -0.78 8.18 1.29
CA SER A 87 0.15 7.07 1.06
C SER A 87 -0.28 6.21 -0.14
N PRO A 88 0.67 5.70 -0.95
CA PRO A 88 0.40 4.78 -2.05
C PRO A 88 0.18 3.33 -1.59
N PHE A 89 -0.06 3.10 -0.29
CA PHE A 89 -0.18 1.77 0.32
C PHE A 89 -1.20 0.87 -0.40
N LEU A 90 -2.42 1.36 -0.63
CA LEU A 90 -3.48 0.56 -1.27
C LEU A 90 -3.09 0.10 -2.67
N THR A 91 -2.50 0.98 -3.48
CA THR A 91 -2.17 0.64 -4.87
C THR A 91 -0.92 -0.22 -4.95
N THR A 92 0.06 0.04 -4.10
CA THR A 92 1.39 -0.59 -4.17
C THR A 92 1.49 -1.84 -3.31
N ALA A 93 1.23 -1.74 -2.00
CA ALA A 93 1.43 -2.84 -1.06
C ALA A 93 0.27 -3.84 -1.05
N VAL A 94 -0.89 -3.46 -1.59
CA VAL A 94 -2.08 -4.34 -1.67
C VAL A 94 -2.37 -4.75 -3.10
N ALA A 95 -2.78 -3.80 -3.95
CA ALA A 95 -3.31 -4.14 -5.26
C ALA A 95 -2.24 -4.68 -6.22
N ALA A 96 -1.05 -4.08 -6.26
CA ALA A 96 0.04 -4.55 -7.11
C ALA A 96 0.61 -5.90 -6.64
N VAL A 97 0.77 -6.09 -5.32
CA VAL A 97 1.20 -7.38 -4.75
C VAL A 97 0.22 -8.49 -5.14
N ALA A 98 -1.08 -8.28 -4.93
CA ALA A 98 -2.10 -9.25 -5.31
C ALA A 98 -2.09 -9.58 -6.81
N ALA A 99 -1.83 -8.59 -7.67
CA ALA A 99 -1.76 -8.79 -9.12
C ALA A 99 -0.48 -9.53 -9.57
N LEU A 100 0.67 -9.24 -8.96
CA LEU A 100 1.95 -9.86 -9.27
C LEU A 100 1.99 -11.32 -8.81
N ASP A 101 1.59 -11.56 -7.57
CA ASP A 101 1.67 -12.87 -6.92
C ASP A 101 0.73 -13.89 -7.59
N GLY A 102 -0.46 -13.46 -8.00
CA GLY A 102 -1.47 -14.35 -8.58
C GLY A 102 -1.28 -14.70 -10.07
N ALA A 103 -0.45 -13.99 -10.82
CA ALA A 103 -0.46 -14.08 -12.29
C ALA A 103 0.90 -14.00 -13.00
N TYR A 104 1.95 -13.47 -12.37
CA TYR A 104 3.19 -13.13 -13.08
C TYR A 104 4.45 -13.51 -12.29
N PRO A 105 4.83 -14.80 -12.20
CA PRO A 105 5.93 -15.25 -11.33
C PRO A 105 7.29 -14.58 -11.64
N ASP A 106 7.65 -14.38 -12.90
CA ASP A 106 8.90 -13.70 -13.26
C ASP A 106 8.92 -12.22 -12.84
N GLN A 107 7.76 -11.56 -12.95
CA GLN A 107 7.59 -10.18 -12.51
C GLN A 107 7.58 -10.11 -10.98
N ALA A 108 6.92 -11.05 -10.30
CA ALA A 108 6.87 -11.14 -8.85
C ALA A 108 8.29 -11.22 -8.25
N ARG A 109 9.14 -12.11 -8.78
CA ARG A 109 10.55 -12.24 -8.35
C ARG A 109 11.36 -10.95 -8.50
N THR A 110 11.01 -10.11 -9.47
CA THR A 110 11.70 -8.85 -9.76
C THR A 110 11.18 -7.70 -8.90
N TRP A 111 9.86 -7.62 -8.73
CA TRP A 111 9.20 -6.42 -8.19
C TRP A 111 8.79 -6.54 -6.73
N LEU A 112 8.42 -7.73 -6.25
CA LEU A 112 7.99 -7.88 -4.85
C LEU A 112 9.10 -7.47 -3.85
N PRO A 113 10.39 -7.85 -4.03
CA PRO A 113 11.44 -7.38 -3.13
C PRO A 113 11.63 -5.86 -3.16
N ARG A 114 11.41 -5.23 -4.32
CA ARG A 114 11.52 -3.77 -4.48
C ARG A 114 10.34 -3.03 -3.86
N ILE A 115 9.14 -3.62 -3.89
CA ILE A 115 7.97 -3.11 -3.18
C ILE A 115 8.20 -3.22 -1.66
N ALA A 116 8.67 -4.37 -1.18
CA ALA A 116 9.00 -4.58 0.23
C ALA A 116 10.04 -3.57 0.73
N ALA A 117 11.06 -3.26 -0.07
CA ALA A 117 12.07 -2.24 0.26
C ALA A 117 11.56 -0.78 0.17
N GLY A 118 10.36 -0.54 -0.37
CA GLY A 118 9.84 0.81 -0.63
C GLY A 118 10.42 1.50 -1.87
N ASP A 119 11.26 0.82 -2.65
CA ASP A 119 11.93 1.34 -3.84
C ASP A 119 11.05 1.39 -5.10
N ALA A 120 9.94 0.66 -5.10
CA ALA A 120 9.01 0.59 -6.21
C ALA A 120 7.62 1.05 -5.80
N LEU A 121 7.01 1.87 -6.66
CA LEU A 121 5.64 2.34 -6.53
C LEU A 121 4.84 1.85 -7.72
N PHE A 122 3.62 1.39 -7.44
CA PHE A 122 2.71 0.87 -8.44
C PHE A 122 1.36 1.57 -8.39
N ALA A 123 0.76 1.69 -9.55
CA ALA A 123 -0.62 2.13 -9.73
C ALA A 123 -1.32 1.18 -10.70
N LEU A 124 -2.62 0.99 -10.51
CA LEU A 124 -3.45 0.26 -11.45
C LEU A 124 -4.02 1.21 -12.50
N ALA A 125 -3.59 1.02 -13.75
CA ALA A 125 -4.09 1.78 -14.89
C ALA A 125 -5.26 1.04 -15.57
N LEU A 126 -6.42 1.05 -14.92
CA LEU A 126 -7.63 0.35 -15.41
C LEU A 126 -8.58 1.29 -16.18
N ASP A 127 -8.65 2.56 -15.77
CA ASP A 127 -9.59 3.52 -16.32
C ASP A 127 -9.02 4.20 -17.57
N GLY A 128 -9.40 3.70 -18.74
CA GLY A 128 -9.12 4.35 -20.04
C GLY A 128 -10.22 5.31 -20.51
N GLY A 129 -11.26 5.52 -19.69
CA GLY A 129 -12.50 6.23 -20.05
C GLY A 129 -13.32 6.61 -18.81
N PRO A 130 -14.66 6.64 -18.87
CA PRO A 130 -15.50 6.99 -17.72
C PRO A 130 -15.23 6.10 -16.49
N LYS A 131 -15.08 6.74 -15.32
CA LYS A 131 -14.54 6.20 -14.05
C LYS A 131 -15.26 4.98 -13.39
N HIS A 132 -16.21 4.33 -14.05
CA HIS A 132 -16.91 3.13 -13.53
C HIS A 132 -17.16 2.07 -14.60
N GLN A 133 -16.40 2.09 -15.70
CA GLN A 133 -16.46 1.06 -16.76
C GLN A 133 -15.06 0.51 -17.09
N PRO A 134 -14.37 -0.11 -16.11
CA PRO A 134 -12.96 -0.49 -16.25
C PRO A 134 -12.71 -1.55 -17.32
N VAL A 135 -13.73 -2.35 -17.66
CA VAL A 135 -13.67 -3.38 -18.71
C VAL A 135 -13.78 -2.84 -20.13
N ASN A 136 -14.13 -1.57 -20.31
CA ASN A 136 -14.28 -0.93 -21.64
C ASN A 136 -13.06 -0.08 -22.01
N ALA A 137 -11.86 -0.49 -21.58
CA ALA A 137 -10.63 0.18 -21.94
C ALA A 137 -10.40 0.05 -23.46
N SER A 138 -10.22 1.19 -24.13
CA SER A 138 -9.83 1.26 -25.55
C SER A 138 -8.35 0.97 -25.77
N LEU A 139 -7.54 0.96 -24.69
CA LEU A 139 -6.14 0.60 -24.72
C LEU A 139 -5.98 -0.84 -25.25
N ARG A 140 -5.02 -1.02 -26.16
CA ARG A 140 -4.69 -2.33 -26.76
C ARG A 140 -3.18 -2.54 -26.63
N ALA A 141 -2.78 -3.72 -26.16
CA ALA A 141 -1.41 -4.16 -26.26
C ALA A 141 -1.17 -4.69 -27.69
N ALA A 142 -0.21 -4.12 -28.40
CA ALA A 142 0.27 -4.65 -29.67
C ALA A 142 1.57 -5.45 -29.42
N PRO A 143 1.81 -6.54 -30.16
CA PRO A 143 3.02 -7.34 -30.06
C PRO A 143 4.27 -6.59 -30.52
#